data_AF-A0A024UJC5-F1
#
_entry.id   AF-A0A024UJC5-F1
#
_cell.length_a   1.000
_cell.length_b   1.000
_cell.length_c   1.000
_cell.angle_alpha   90.00
_cell.angle_beta   90.00
_cell.angle_gamma   90.00
#
_symmetry.space_group_name_H-M   'P 1'
#
loop_
_entity.id
_entity.type
_entity.pdbx_description
1 polymer ?
#
loop_
_entity_poly.entity_id
_entity_poly.type
_entity_poly.pdbx_seq_one_letter_code
_entity_poly.pdbx_strand_id
1 'polypeptide(L)'
;MSSAAAKELQAEYQASRLATKEWIQSAKKAIAVRNAAGPPTGPAQFFQRFAYNYGTRHVHTNSVAPLVHILLIVGMTGITSTYLGRHRNKHAAQAAKKGDHHDAHHH
;
A
#
# COMPACT_ATOMS: atom_id res chain seq x y z
N MET A 1 53.67 0.84 21.22
CA MET A 1 52.83 1.62 20.28
C MET A 1 53.19 3.10 20.44
N SER A 2 53.43 3.83 19.35
CA SER A 2 53.84 5.24 19.45
C SER A 2 52.68 6.10 19.99
N SER A 3 53.00 7.15 20.74
CA SER A 3 51.98 8.05 21.32
C SER A 3 51.12 8.74 20.26
N ALA A 4 51.62 8.84 19.02
CA ALA A 4 50.88 9.37 17.88
C ALA A 4 49.75 8.41 17.44
N ALA A 5 50.04 7.12 17.31
CA ALA A 5 49.04 6.11 16.95
C ALA A 5 47.93 5.99 18.00
N ALA A 6 48.27 6.15 19.29
CA ALA A 6 47.28 6.16 20.37
C ALA A 6 46.34 7.39 20.32
N LYS A 7 46.87 8.56 19.95
CA LYS A 7 46.07 9.79 19.78
C LYS A 7 45.14 9.71 18.57
N GLU A 8 45.59 9.12 17.49
CA GLU A 8 44.81 8.94 16.27
C GLU A 8 43.62 7.99 16.51
N LEU A 9 43.87 6.83 17.12
CA LEU A 9 42.81 5.89 17.55
C LEU A 9 41.81 6.53 18.52
N GLN A 10 42.29 7.36 19.44
CA GLN A 10 41.41 8.07 20.36
C GLN A 10 40.54 9.11 19.64
N ALA A 11 41.08 9.83 18.65
CA ALA A 11 40.32 10.79 17.86
C ALA A 11 39.24 10.11 17.00
N GLU A 12 39.58 9.00 16.33
CA GLU A 12 38.62 8.20 15.57
C GLU A 12 37.50 7.64 16.44
N TYR A 13 37.84 7.16 17.65
CA TYR A 13 36.85 6.68 18.60
C TYR A 13 35.88 7.78 19.04
N GLN A 14 36.39 8.99 19.31
CA GLN A 14 35.54 10.13 19.67
C GLN A 14 34.64 10.56 18.50
N ALA A 15 35.17 10.59 17.28
CA ALA A 15 34.39 10.90 16.07
C ALA A 15 33.27 9.86 15.83
N SER A 16 33.57 8.57 15.96
CA SER A 16 32.60 7.48 15.82
C SER A 16 31.49 7.58 16.88
N ARG A 17 31.84 7.90 18.13
CA ARG A 17 30.86 8.13 19.20
C ARG A 17 29.96 9.32 18.93
N LEU A 18 30.52 10.41 18.41
CA LEU A 18 29.75 11.61 18.07
C LEU A 18 28.74 11.30 16.96
N ALA A 19 29.19 10.66 15.88
CA ALA A 19 28.34 10.24 14.77
C ALA A 19 27.22 9.29 15.23
N THR A 20 27.55 8.33 16.09
CA THR A 20 26.56 7.40 16.66
C THR A 20 25.51 8.14 17.50
N LYS A 21 25.94 9.13 18.30
CA LYS A 21 25.03 9.95 19.11
C LYS A 21 24.07 10.76 18.24
N GLU A 22 24.56 11.40 17.19
CA GLU A 22 23.75 12.17 16.24
C GLU A 22 22.75 11.28 15.49
N TRP A 23 23.18 10.09 15.09
CA TRP A 23 22.31 9.10 14.47
C TRP A 23 21.18 8.66 15.42
N ILE A 24 21.50 8.34 16.68
CA ILE A 24 20.49 7.98 17.69
C ILE A 24 19.51 9.12 17.93
N GLN A 25 19.97 10.38 18.01
CA GLN A 25 19.09 11.52 18.18
C GLN A 25 18.17 11.72 16.97
N SER A 26 18.69 11.56 15.77
CA SER A 26 17.91 11.64 14.52
C SER A 26 16.87 10.53 14.44
N ALA A 27 17.22 9.31 14.80
CA ALA A 27 16.31 8.17 14.86
C ALA A 27 15.19 8.40 15.89
N LYS A 28 15.52 8.89 17.09
CA LYS A 28 14.53 9.24 18.13
C LYS A 28 13.59 10.34 17.65
N LYS A 29 14.11 11.37 16.96
CA LYS A 29 13.30 12.45 16.39
C LYS A 29 12.36 11.92 15.30
N ALA A 30 12.84 11.05 14.41
CA ALA A 30 12.01 10.43 13.37
C ALA A 30 10.88 9.56 13.95
N ILE A 31 11.17 8.78 15.00
CA ILE A 31 10.15 7.99 15.72
C ILE A 31 9.15 8.92 16.41
N ALA A 32 9.62 9.97 17.08
CA ALA A 32 8.74 10.95 17.72
C ALA A 32 7.82 11.65 16.70
N VAL A 33 8.33 12.01 15.52
CA VAL A 33 7.52 12.56 14.43
C VAL A 33 6.49 11.54 13.94
N ARG A 34 6.85 10.27 13.75
CA ARG A 34 5.91 9.22 13.37
C ARG A 34 4.83 8.95 14.42
N ASN A 35 5.18 9.08 15.70
CA ASN A 35 4.24 8.87 16.80
C ASN A 35 3.35 10.11 17.04
N ALA A 36 3.87 11.32 16.81
CA ALA A 36 3.12 12.57 16.95
C ALA A 36 2.26 12.88 15.71
N ALA A 37 2.64 12.37 14.54
CA ALA A 37 1.81 12.36 13.35
C ALA A 37 0.65 11.38 13.57
N GLY A 38 -0.41 11.87 14.22
CA GLY A 38 -1.68 11.18 14.29
C GLY A 38 -2.24 10.84 12.89
N PRO A 39 -3.39 10.17 12.80
CA PRO A 39 -3.97 9.77 11.53
C PRO A 39 -4.10 10.96 10.56
N PRO A 40 -3.75 10.82 9.27
CA PRO A 40 -3.84 11.90 8.29
C PRO A 40 -5.21 12.58 8.34
N THR A 41 -5.28 13.90 8.59
CA THR A 41 -6.54 14.64 8.73
C THR A 41 -6.86 15.44 7.47
N GLY A 42 -8.14 15.47 7.07
CA GLY A 42 -8.63 16.22 5.91
C GLY A 42 -9.21 15.33 4.79
N PRO A 43 -10.13 15.86 3.95
CA PRO A 43 -10.83 15.08 2.93
C PRO A 43 -9.90 14.59 1.80
N ALA A 44 -8.87 15.37 1.45
CA ALA A 44 -7.87 14.99 0.45
C ALA A 44 -6.99 13.80 0.89
N GLN A 45 -6.94 13.51 2.19
CA GLN A 45 -6.09 12.47 2.77
C GLN A 45 -6.87 11.21 3.19
N PHE A 46 -8.10 11.04 2.67
CA PHE A 46 -8.97 9.92 3.04
C PHE A 46 -8.30 8.56 2.86
N PHE A 47 -7.71 8.29 1.70
CA PHE A 47 -7.05 7.01 1.43
C PHE A 47 -5.82 6.78 2.31
N GLN A 48 -5.06 7.83 2.59
CA GLN A 48 -3.92 7.74 3.50
C GLN A 48 -4.39 7.43 4.93
N ARG A 49 -5.48 8.04 5.37
CA ARG A 49 -6.10 7.78 6.67
C ARG A 49 -6.69 6.38 6.77
N PHE A 50 -7.35 5.92 5.71
CA PHE A 50 -7.86 4.56 5.61
C PHE A 50 -6.72 3.55 5.71
N ALA A 51 -5.66 3.73 4.92
CA ALA A 51 -4.48 2.87 4.95
C ALA A 51 -3.79 2.86 6.32
N TYR A 52 -3.64 4.02 6.96
CA TYR A 52 -3.07 4.13 8.30
C TYR A 52 -3.90 3.34 9.33
N ASN A 53 -5.21 3.56 9.37
CA ASN A 53 -6.11 2.87 10.30
C ASN A 53 -6.22 1.37 10.02
N TYR A 54 -6.14 0.97 8.75
CA TYR A 54 -6.14 -0.43 8.37
C TYR A 54 -4.83 -1.12 8.80
N GLY A 55 -3.70 -0.46 8.59
CA GLY A 55 -2.37 -0.93 8.99
C GLY A 55 -2.24 -1.12 10.50
N THR A 56 -2.71 -0.15 11.30
CA THR A 56 -2.68 -0.25 12.77
C THR A 56 -3.55 -1.38 13.30
N ARG A 57 -4.68 -1.70 12.65
CA ARG A 57 -5.59 -2.79 13.09
C ARG A 57 -5.14 -4.18 12.65
N HIS A 58 -4.63 -4.32 11.42
CA HIS A 58 -4.48 -5.64 10.80
C HIS A 58 -3.05 -6.00 10.38
N VAL A 59 -2.20 -5.02 10.08
CA VAL A 59 -0.85 -5.29 9.54
C VAL A 59 0.18 -5.38 10.66
N HIS A 60 0.12 -4.48 11.64
CA HIS A 60 1.08 -4.45 12.75
C HIS A 60 0.74 -5.41 13.91
N THR A 61 -0.35 -6.17 13.78
CA THR A 61 -0.89 -7.05 14.82
C THR A 61 -0.67 -8.55 14.54
N ASN A 62 0.19 -8.90 13.58
CA ASN A 62 0.44 -10.29 13.12
C ASN A 62 -0.85 -11.05 12.72
N SER A 63 -1.88 -10.33 12.30
CA SER A 63 -3.14 -10.94 11.85
C SER A 63 -3.03 -11.44 10.41
N VAL A 64 -3.70 -12.55 10.10
CA VAL A 64 -3.84 -13.06 8.72
C VAL A 64 -4.87 -12.26 7.90
N ALA A 65 -5.65 -11.40 8.58
CA ALA A 65 -6.71 -10.62 7.96
C ALA A 65 -6.28 -9.89 6.68
N PRO A 66 -5.11 -9.23 6.57
CA PRO A 66 -4.70 -8.56 5.34
C PRO A 66 -4.66 -9.48 4.12
N LEU A 67 -4.18 -10.71 4.28
CA LEU A 67 -4.12 -11.70 3.19
C LEU A 67 -5.52 -12.10 2.73
N VAL A 68 -6.44 -12.31 3.68
CA VAL A 68 -7.84 -12.64 3.39
C VAL A 68 -8.54 -11.50 2.64
N HIS A 69 -8.35 -10.24 3.06
CA HIS A 69 -8.95 -9.10 2.37
C HIS A 69 -8.42 -8.96 0.93
N ILE A 70 -7.11 -9.16 0.71
CA ILE A 70 -6.53 -9.14 -0.65
C ILE A 70 -7.16 -10.24 -1.51
N LEU A 71 -7.27 -11.46 -0.99
CA LEU A 71 -7.88 -12.57 -1.70
C LEU A 71 -9.33 -12.29 -2.08
N LEU A 72 -10.11 -11.70 -1.15
CA LEU A 72 -11.51 -11.33 -1.38
C LEU A 72 -11.63 -10.26 -2.47
N ILE A 73 -10.78 -9.23 -2.45
CA ILE A 73 -10.79 -8.17 -3.46
C ILE A 73 -10.50 -8.77 -4.84
N VAL A 74 -9.46 -9.59 -4.94
CA VAL A 74 -9.07 -10.23 -6.22
C VAL A 74 -10.19 -11.16 -6.71
N GLY A 75 -10.72 -12.01 -5.84
CA GLY A 75 -11.80 -12.95 -6.16
C GLY A 75 -13.06 -12.25 -6.64
N MET A 76 -13.53 -11.24 -5.90
CA MET A 76 -14.73 -10.46 -6.29
C MET A 76 -14.51 -9.67 -7.58
N THR A 77 -13.32 -9.11 -7.79
CA THR A 77 -12.99 -8.36 -9.01
C THR A 77 -12.99 -9.27 -10.23
N GLY A 78 -12.45 -10.49 -10.11
CA GLY A 78 -12.48 -11.51 -11.16
C GLY A 78 -13.91 -11.89 -11.52
N ILE A 79 -14.73 -12.27 -10.53
CA ILE A 79 -16.14 -12.65 -10.74
C ILE A 79 -16.91 -11.51 -11.41
N THR A 80 -16.76 -10.28 -10.92
CA THR A 80 -17.45 -9.10 -11.45
C THR A 80 -17.05 -8.82 -12.89
N SER A 81 -15.76 -8.92 -13.22
CA SER A 81 -15.25 -8.71 -14.58
C SER A 81 -15.80 -9.76 -15.55
N THR A 82 -15.83 -11.03 -15.14
CA THR A 82 -16.42 -12.11 -15.95
C THR A 82 -17.93 -11.92 -16.12
N TYR A 83 -18.64 -11.53 -15.07
CA TYR A 83 -20.07 -11.26 -15.13
C TYR A 83 -20.39 -10.12 -16.10
N LEU A 84 -19.69 -8.99 -15.99
CA LEU A 84 -19.88 -7.84 -16.88
C LEU A 84 -19.53 -8.18 -18.34
N GLY A 85 -18.42 -8.88 -18.58
CA GLY A 85 -18.05 -9.34 -19.92
C GLY A 85 -19.11 -10.26 -20.52
N ARG A 86 -19.56 -11.27 -19.76
CA ARG A 86 -20.59 -12.21 -20.23
C ARG A 86 -21.95 -11.55 -20.42
N HIS A 87 -22.32 -10.62 -19.55
CA HIS A 87 -23.56 -9.85 -19.65
C HIS A 87 -23.55 -8.96 -20.91
N ARG A 88 -22.47 -8.22 -21.14
CA ARG A 88 -22.31 -7.40 -22.36
C ARG A 88 -22.35 -8.24 -23.63
N ASN A 89 -21.70 -9.41 -23.64
CA ASN A 89 -21.69 -10.31 -24.80
C ASN A 89 -23.07 -10.95 -25.05
N LYS A 90 -23.85 -11.22 -24.01
CA LYS A 90 -25.25 -11.67 -24.15
C LYS A 90 -26.12 -10.58 -24.76
N HIS A 91 -25.98 -9.33 -24.34
CA HIS A 91 -26.71 -8.19 -24.93
C HIS A 91 -26.29 -7.94 -26.38
N ALA A 92 -24.99 -8.02 -26.69
CA ALA A 92 -24.49 -7.91 -28.06
C ALA A 92 -25.01 -9.05 -28.96
N ALA A 93 -25.04 -10.30 -28.45
CA ALA A 93 -25.59 -11.43 -29.18
C ALA A 93 -27.12 -11.36 -29.36
N GLN A 94 -27.84 -10.82 -28.39
CA GLN A 94 -29.29 -10.58 -28.51
C GLN A 94 -29.58 -9.44 -29.48
N ALA A 95 -28.78 -8.38 -29.49
CA ALA A 95 -28.88 -7.29 -30.45
C ALA A 95 -28.60 -7.77 -31.89
N ALA A 96 -27.57 -8.61 -32.09
CA ALA A 96 -27.27 -9.22 -33.38
C ALA A 96 -28.42 -10.11 -33.89
N LYS A 97 -29.01 -10.94 -33.01
CA LYS A 97 -30.18 -11.76 -33.37
C LYS A 97 -31.41 -10.94 -33.72
N LYS A 98 -31.62 -9.79 -33.09
CA LYS A 98 -32.78 -8.91 -33.37
C LYS A 98 -32.64 -8.17 -34.70
N GLY A 99 -31.41 -7.91 -35.15
CA GLY A 99 -31.11 -7.34 -36.47
C GLY A 99 -31.47 -8.29 -37.62
N ASP A 100 -31.02 -9.54 -37.55
CA ASP A 100 -31.29 -10.54 -38.61
C ASP A 100 -32.79 -10.87 -38.78
N HIS A 101 -33.59 -10.80 -37.71
CA HIS A 101 -35.03 -11.08 -37.78
C HIS A 101 -35.86 -9.94 -38.39
N HIS A 102 -35.37 -8.70 -38.42
CA HIS A 102 -36.09 -7.58 -39.02
C HIS A 102 -35.95 -7.54 -40.55
N ASP A 103 -34.87 -8.10 -41.10
CA ASP A 103 -34.62 -8.12 -42.55
C ASP A 103 -35.27 -9.32 -43.26
N ALA A 104 -35.73 -10.34 -42.53
CA ALA A 104 -36.32 -11.55 -43.09
C ALA A 104 -37.84 -11.48 -43.39
N HIS A 105 -38.51 -10.37 -43.07
CA HIS A 105 -39.97 -10.19 -43.28
C HIS A 105 -40.32 -9.23 -44.43
N HIS A 106 -39.33 -8.81 -45.23
CA HIS A 106 -39.51 -7.97 -46.41
C HIS A 106 -39.09 -8.69 -47.71
N HIS A 107 -39.67 -9.86 -47.98
CA HIS A 107 -39.63 -10.51 -49.29
C HIS A 107 -41.01 -11.07 -49.65
#